data_AF-A0A8T4W2Z5-F1
#
_entry.id   AF-A0A8T4W2Z5-F1
#
_cell.length_a   1.000
_cell.length_b   1.000
_cell.length_c   1.000
_cell.angle_alpha   90.00
_cell.angle_beta   90.00
_cell.angle_gamma   90.00
#
_symmetry.space_group_name_H-M   'P 1'
#
loop_
_entity.id
_entity.type
_entity.pdbx_description
1 polymer ?
#
loop_
_entity_poly.entity_id
_entity_poly.type
_entity_poly.pdbx_seq_one_letter_code
_entity_poly.pdbx_strand_id
1 'polypeptide(L)'
;RVITSSVIGRGQVLGRDTPALHTGSFDVLVIPGSGRPYVDAADPRWRDAVRGFVADGGGYVGICGGANLASMGFRERWSVNALLNVSTLGIANVYVNDQQLEEWQYLWKANWEMGMPPVDVRVVASDNPIFAGWYGERRSMRYGGGPGMIPAGVQCSECGPVVPLAVYAEEPMEVAPLHFWRWRGGWEMAANVTTDVAGEYAAVASTYGDGRVALFGPHPEKPTWFGGHVEEFPVRPRLGPFTWFIYNWSDGVLSSPSYNWWMLRRAVAWAADGVMPPVSAASRGWLSVHGRVVLPLPSDVAVGCARQGRER
;
A
#
# COMPACT_ATOMS: atom_id res chain seq x y z
N ARG A 1 -3.72 -24.73 3.97
CA ARG A 1 -4.93 -24.25 3.26
C ARG A 1 -4.49 -23.66 1.93
N VAL A 2 -5.22 -23.86 0.83
CA VAL A 2 -4.89 -23.26 -0.48
C VAL A 2 -5.26 -21.79 -0.44
N ILE A 3 -4.32 -20.88 -0.74
CA ILE A 3 -4.60 -19.45 -0.81
C ILE A 3 -5.36 -19.20 -2.11
N THR A 4 -6.53 -18.62 -1.98
CA THR A 4 -7.39 -18.25 -3.09
C THR A 4 -7.92 -16.86 -2.82
N SER A 5 -8.25 -16.12 -3.86
CA SER A 5 -8.51 -14.69 -3.74
C SER A 5 -9.80 -14.40 -4.50
N SER A 6 -10.54 -13.32 -4.20
CA SER A 6 -11.60 -12.83 -5.10
C SER A 6 -11.59 -11.31 -5.15
N VAL A 7 -11.86 -10.72 -6.33
CA VAL A 7 -12.19 -9.29 -6.38
C VAL A 7 -13.62 -9.14 -5.90
N ILE A 8 -13.81 -8.36 -4.84
CA ILE A 8 -15.13 -8.10 -4.29
C ILE A 8 -15.55 -6.65 -4.54
N GLY A 9 -16.82 -6.47 -4.86
CA GLY A 9 -17.43 -5.17 -5.07
C GLY A 9 -18.12 -4.62 -3.82
N ARG A 10 -18.59 -3.37 -3.95
CA ARG A 10 -19.37 -2.68 -2.91
C ARG A 10 -20.57 -3.50 -2.41
N GLY A 11 -21.27 -4.20 -3.30
CA GLY A 11 -22.43 -4.99 -2.92
C GLY A 11 -22.10 -6.18 -2.01
N GLN A 12 -20.96 -6.86 -2.24
CA GLN A 12 -20.50 -7.95 -1.37
C GLN A 12 -20.04 -7.44 0.01
N VAL A 13 -19.37 -6.28 0.06
CA VAL A 13 -19.00 -5.64 1.34
C VAL A 13 -20.23 -5.24 2.12
N LEU A 14 -21.27 -4.70 1.46
CA LEU A 14 -22.53 -4.32 2.10
C LEU A 14 -23.49 -5.50 2.33
N GLY A 15 -23.08 -6.74 2.04
CA GLY A 15 -23.92 -7.94 2.20
C GLY A 15 -25.13 -8.04 1.26
N ARG A 16 -25.13 -7.27 0.15
CA ARG A 16 -26.17 -7.29 -0.89
C ARG A 16 -25.96 -8.39 -1.93
N ASP A 17 -24.70 -8.76 -2.14
CA ASP A 17 -24.28 -9.78 -3.10
C ASP A 17 -23.56 -10.92 -2.36
N THR A 18 -23.59 -12.13 -2.92
CA THR A 18 -22.94 -13.30 -2.34
C THR A 18 -21.68 -13.72 -3.13
N PRO A 19 -20.64 -14.24 -2.46
CA PRO A 19 -20.47 -14.28 -1.01
C PRO A 19 -20.25 -12.87 -0.43
N ALA A 20 -20.86 -12.60 0.73
CA ALA A 20 -20.72 -11.34 1.46
C ALA A 20 -19.39 -11.30 2.24
N LEU A 21 -18.90 -10.10 2.57
CA LEU A 21 -17.68 -9.94 3.37
C LEU A 21 -17.93 -10.38 4.83
N HIS A 22 -17.50 -11.59 5.17
CA HIS A 22 -17.53 -12.16 6.52
C HIS A 22 -16.41 -13.20 6.69
N THR A 23 -15.99 -13.46 7.93
CA THR A 23 -14.86 -14.38 8.25
C THR A 23 -15.11 -15.83 7.82
N GLY A 24 -16.38 -16.26 7.75
CA GLY A 24 -16.75 -17.56 7.18
C GLY A 24 -16.57 -17.71 5.66
N SER A 25 -16.41 -16.60 4.91
CA SER A 25 -16.25 -16.56 3.45
C SER A 25 -14.87 -16.09 3.02
N PHE A 26 -14.26 -15.17 3.77
CA PHE A 26 -12.97 -14.58 3.45
C PHE A 26 -12.08 -14.58 4.69
N ASP A 27 -10.80 -14.92 4.52
CA ASP A 27 -9.82 -14.83 5.61
C ASP A 27 -9.19 -13.44 5.70
N VAL A 28 -8.98 -12.75 4.57
CA VAL A 28 -8.26 -11.47 4.49
C VAL A 28 -8.87 -10.56 3.42
N LEU A 29 -9.05 -9.28 3.76
CA LEU A 29 -9.31 -8.20 2.82
C LEU A 29 -8.01 -7.50 2.45
N VAL A 30 -7.68 -7.44 1.15
CA VAL A 30 -6.50 -6.73 0.65
C VAL A 30 -6.95 -5.51 -0.14
N ILE A 31 -6.47 -4.32 0.24
CA ILE A 31 -6.73 -3.07 -0.46
C ILE A 31 -5.42 -2.55 -1.05
N PRO A 32 -5.25 -2.58 -2.39
CA PRO A 32 -4.05 -2.07 -3.04
C PRO A 32 -4.03 -0.53 -3.05
N GLY A 33 -2.95 0.06 -3.58
CA GLY A 33 -2.90 1.49 -3.82
C GLY A 33 -3.97 1.94 -4.81
N SER A 34 -5.06 2.53 -4.30
CA SER A 34 -6.17 3.02 -5.10
C SER A 34 -6.92 4.13 -4.37
N GLY A 35 -7.40 5.12 -5.14
CA GLY A 35 -8.32 6.14 -4.65
C GLY A 35 -9.78 5.68 -4.57
N ARG A 36 -10.14 4.55 -5.20
CA ARG A 36 -11.53 4.10 -5.29
C ARG A 36 -12.15 3.77 -3.92
N PRO A 37 -11.45 3.05 -3.01
CA PRO A 37 -12.00 2.68 -1.71
C PRO A 37 -12.39 3.87 -0.82
N TYR A 38 -11.80 5.07 -0.99
CA TYR A 38 -12.22 6.25 -0.23
C TYR A 38 -13.65 6.67 -0.54
N VAL A 39 -14.09 6.51 -1.80
CA VAL A 39 -15.48 6.77 -2.20
C VAL A 39 -16.39 5.74 -1.57
N ASP A 40 -15.96 4.48 -1.54
CA ASP A 40 -16.77 3.43 -0.95
C ASP A 40 -16.93 3.61 0.56
N ALA A 41 -15.82 3.92 1.22
CA ALA A 41 -15.72 4.21 2.64
C ALA A 41 -16.34 5.55 3.04
N ALA A 42 -16.76 6.42 2.11
CA ALA A 42 -17.60 7.56 2.47
C ALA A 42 -19.00 7.12 2.97
N ASP A 43 -19.44 5.89 2.66
CA ASP A 43 -20.65 5.30 3.24
C ASP A 43 -20.30 4.62 4.58
N PRO A 44 -20.90 5.08 5.71
CA PRO A 44 -20.63 4.51 7.02
C PRO A 44 -20.91 3.01 7.08
N ARG A 45 -21.92 2.50 6.38
CA ARG A 45 -22.24 1.06 6.40
C ARG A 45 -21.13 0.22 5.76
N TRP A 46 -20.45 0.77 4.77
CA TRP A 46 -19.31 0.10 4.14
C TRP A 46 -18.14 0.05 5.12
N ARG A 47 -17.85 1.15 5.81
CA ARG A 47 -16.81 1.19 6.84
C ARG A 47 -17.13 0.23 7.97
N ASP A 48 -18.35 0.24 8.47
CA ASP A 48 -18.79 -0.62 9.57
C ASP A 48 -18.70 -2.10 9.18
N ALA A 49 -19.03 -2.45 7.94
CA ALA A 49 -18.87 -3.82 7.44
C ALA A 49 -17.40 -4.26 7.37
N VAL A 50 -16.50 -3.38 6.92
CA VAL A 50 -15.06 -3.69 6.90
C VAL A 50 -14.49 -3.75 8.32
N ARG A 51 -14.84 -2.80 9.20
CA ARG A 51 -14.43 -2.80 10.60
C ARG A 51 -14.93 -4.05 11.32
N GLY A 52 -16.20 -4.42 11.14
CA GLY A 52 -16.79 -5.63 11.69
C GLY A 52 -16.09 -6.89 11.20
N PHE A 53 -15.84 -7.00 9.88
CA PHE A 53 -15.08 -8.12 9.33
C PHE A 53 -13.70 -8.29 9.99
N VAL A 54 -12.97 -7.19 10.20
CA VAL A 54 -11.66 -7.23 10.85
C VAL A 54 -11.81 -7.54 12.34
N ALA A 55 -12.71 -6.86 13.04
CA ALA A 55 -12.96 -7.08 14.47
C ALA A 55 -13.33 -8.54 14.79
N ASP A 56 -14.08 -9.20 13.90
CA ASP A 56 -14.52 -10.60 14.01
C ASP A 56 -13.40 -11.63 13.68
N GLY A 57 -12.17 -11.19 13.43
CA GLY A 57 -11.01 -12.04 13.15
C GLY A 57 -10.55 -12.08 11.70
N GLY A 58 -11.18 -11.31 10.81
CA GLY A 58 -10.71 -11.14 9.44
C GLY A 58 -9.40 -10.35 9.37
N GLY A 59 -8.50 -10.75 8.47
CA GLY A 59 -7.27 -10.02 8.24
C GLY A 59 -7.46 -8.80 7.34
N TYR A 60 -6.60 -7.79 7.49
CA TYR A 60 -6.53 -6.64 6.59
C TYR A 60 -5.09 -6.41 6.11
N VAL A 61 -4.90 -6.25 4.80
CA VAL A 61 -3.62 -5.81 4.22
C VAL A 61 -3.84 -4.58 3.34
N GLY A 62 -3.25 -3.44 3.71
CA GLY A 62 -3.38 -2.17 3.01
C GLY A 62 -2.06 -1.72 2.38
N ILE A 63 -2.10 -1.26 1.14
CA ILE A 63 -0.93 -0.73 0.42
C ILE A 63 -1.24 0.69 -0.06
N CYS A 64 -0.33 1.65 0.15
CA CYS A 64 -0.48 3.04 -0.27
C CYS A 64 -1.85 3.61 0.17
N GLY A 65 -2.78 3.86 -0.75
CA GLY A 65 -4.15 4.29 -0.42
C GLY A 65 -4.91 3.34 0.53
N GLY A 66 -4.62 2.04 0.52
CA GLY A 66 -5.16 1.09 1.51
C GLY A 66 -4.58 1.31 2.92
N ALA A 67 -3.30 1.71 3.04
CA ALA A 67 -2.70 2.05 4.32
C ALA A 67 -3.31 3.34 4.91
N ASN A 68 -3.48 4.37 4.07
CA ASN A 68 -4.22 5.59 4.44
C ASN A 68 -5.63 5.28 4.91
N LEU A 69 -6.36 4.44 4.17
CA LEU A 69 -7.72 4.06 4.51
C LEU A 69 -7.82 3.38 5.88
N ALA A 70 -6.85 2.55 6.25
CA ALA A 70 -6.84 1.81 7.51
C ALA A 70 -6.48 2.67 8.75
N SER A 71 -5.82 3.80 8.54
CA SER A 71 -5.26 4.67 9.58
C SER A 71 -6.33 5.39 10.43
N MET A 72 -5.87 6.16 11.42
CA MET A 72 -6.67 7.14 12.17
C MET A 72 -6.87 8.46 11.42
N GLY A 73 -6.35 8.56 10.20
CA GLY A 73 -6.41 9.74 9.34
C GLY A 73 -5.07 10.46 9.19
N PHE A 74 -5.14 11.59 8.49
CA PHE A 74 -4.00 12.44 8.19
C PHE A 74 -3.62 13.28 9.41
N ARG A 75 -2.32 13.46 9.63
CA ARG A 75 -1.76 14.22 10.77
C ARG A 75 -2.23 15.68 10.79
N GLU A 76 -2.46 16.31 9.63
CA GLU A 76 -2.93 17.70 9.59
C GLU A 76 -4.43 17.86 9.91
N ARG A 77 -4.76 18.89 10.69
CA ARG A 77 -6.15 19.24 11.01
C ARG A 77 -6.89 20.00 9.90
N TRP A 78 -6.17 20.63 8.97
CA TRP A 78 -6.72 21.54 7.96
C TRP A 78 -6.00 21.42 6.61
N SER A 79 -6.13 20.27 5.95
CA SER A 79 -5.73 20.09 4.55
C SER A 79 -6.90 19.53 3.74
N VAL A 80 -6.83 19.58 2.40
CA VAL A 80 -7.82 18.90 1.53
C VAL A 80 -7.90 17.41 1.89
N ASN A 81 -6.83 16.84 2.44
CA ASN A 81 -6.78 15.47 2.93
C ASN A 81 -7.57 15.25 4.23
N ALA A 82 -7.81 16.29 5.03
CA ALA A 82 -8.69 16.17 6.19
C ALA A 82 -10.14 15.81 5.79
N LEU A 83 -10.58 16.13 4.57
CA LEU A 83 -11.85 15.64 4.03
C LEU A 83 -11.83 14.12 3.80
N LEU A 84 -10.66 13.52 3.53
CA LEU A 84 -10.51 12.08 3.41
C LEU A 84 -10.55 11.36 4.76
N ASN A 85 -10.36 12.07 5.88
CA ASN A 85 -10.49 11.48 7.22
C ASN A 85 -11.88 10.88 7.43
N VAL A 86 -12.93 11.44 6.81
CA VAL A 86 -14.28 10.89 6.90
C VAL A 86 -14.38 9.47 6.34
N SER A 87 -13.45 9.08 5.46
CA SER A 87 -13.40 7.77 4.82
C SER A 87 -12.42 6.80 5.50
N THR A 88 -11.71 7.22 6.53
CA THR A 88 -10.80 6.33 7.27
C THR A 88 -11.57 5.28 8.06
N LEU A 89 -10.96 4.10 8.19
CA LEU A 89 -11.50 2.97 8.91
C LEU A 89 -11.14 3.00 10.38
N GLY A 90 -10.01 3.61 10.77
CA GLY A 90 -9.56 3.65 12.17
C GLY A 90 -9.26 2.26 12.76
N ILE A 91 -8.70 1.35 11.94
CA ILE A 91 -8.37 -0.03 12.33
C ILE A 91 -6.88 -0.25 12.59
N ALA A 92 -6.07 0.80 12.44
CA ALA A 92 -4.68 0.83 12.87
C ALA A 92 -4.40 2.17 13.57
N ASN A 93 -3.80 2.12 14.77
CA ASN A 93 -3.57 3.30 15.61
C ASN A 93 -2.34 4.11 15.15
N VAL A 94 -2.33 4.46 13.87
CA VAL A 94 -1.32 5.28 13.20
C VAL A 94 -1.98 6.47 12.51
N TYR A 95 -1.31 7.63 12.53
CA TYR A 95 -1.58 8.71 11.60
C TYR A 95 -0.74 8.51 10.35
N VAL A 96 -1.22 9.05 9.23
CA VAL A 96 -0.49 9.08 7.97
C VAL A 96 0.01 10.48 7.64
N ASN A 97 1.24 10.53 7.15
CA ASN A 97 1.86 11.68 6.51
C ASN A 97 1.91 11.41 5.00
N ASP A 98 1.03 12.07 4.26
CA ASP A 98 0.83 11.81 2.83
C ASP A 98 0.04 12.95 2.17
N GLN A 99 0.74 14.03 1.81
CA GLN A 99 0.13 15.30 1.46
C GLN A 99 -0.01 15.47 -0.06
N GLN A 100 -1.09 16.14 -0.49
CA GLN A 100 -1.35 16.29 -1.92
C GLN A 100 -0.27 17.07 -2.65
N LEU A 101 0.33 18.06 -1.98
CA LEU A 101 1.36 18.92 -2.56
C LEU A 101 2.79 18.40 -2.31
N GLU A 102 2.92 17.29 -1.61
CA GLU A 102 4.20 16.67 -1.23
C GLU A 102 4.26 15.26 -1.83
N GLU A 103 4.02 14.22 -1.04
CA GLU A 103 4.16 12.81 -1.43
C GLU A 103 3.33 12.46 -2.66
N TRP A 104 2.09 12.96 -2.77
CA TRP A 104 1.22 12.64 -3.91
C TRP A 104 1.70 13.22 -5.24
N GLN A 105 2.65 14.16 -5.24
CA GLN A 105 3.25 14.61 -6.50
C GLN A 105 3.97 13.46 -7.21
N TYR A 106 4.49 12.48 -6.46
CA TYR A 106 5.05 11.25 -7.03
C TYR A 106 4.00 10.33 -7.65
N LEU A 107 2.73 10.47 -7.27
CA LEU A 107 1.60 9.79 -7.93
C LEU A 107 1.10 10.59 -9.13
N TRP A 108 0.78 11.87 -8.93
CA TRP A 108 0.12 12.71 -9.92
C TRP A 108 0.96 12.99 -11.15
N LYS A 109 2.28 13.12 -10.95
CA LYS A 109 3.24 13.39 -12.03
C LYS A 109 3.90 12.13 -12.55
N ALA A 110 3.58 10.94 -12.02
CA ALA A 110 4.20 9.72 -12.52
C ALA A 110 3.75 9.42 -13.95
N ASN A 111 4.71 9.14 -14.83
CA ASN A 111 4.42 8.38 -16.03
C ASN A 111 4.22 6.90 -15.66
N TRP A 112 3.10 6.54 -15.05
CA TRP A 112 2.70 5.20 -14.55
C TRP A 112 3.65 3.99 -14.77
N GLU A 113 4.00 3.66 -16.02
CA GLU A 113 4.93 2.58 -16.37
C GLU A 113 6.39 2.87 -15.98
N MET A 114 6.87 4.08 -16.26
CA MET A 114 8.25 4.54 -16.09
C MET A 114 8.46 5.42 -14.86
N GLY A 115 7.40 5.97 -14.25
CA GLY A 115 7.47 6.79 -13.03
C GLY A 115 7.63 5.94 -11.76
N MET A 116 7.30 6.52 -10.60
CA MET A 116 7.42 5.91 -9.27
C MET A 116 8.87 5.47 -8.95
N PRO A 117 9.71 6.37 -8.40
CA PRO A 117 11.13 6.11 -8.18
C PRO A 117 11.35 4.98 -7.14
N PRO A 118 12.56 4.39 -7.10
CA PRO A 118 12.95 3.58 -5.97
C PRO A 118 13.16 4.47 -4.74
N VAL A 119 12.65 4.06 -3.59
CA VAL A 119 12.99 4.65 -2.28
C VAL A 119 13.36 3.50 -1.36
N ASP A 120 14.53 3.57 -0.73
CA ASP A 120 14.94 2.54 0.20
C ASP A 120 14.12 2.60 1.50
N VAL A 121 13.73 1.42 1.95
CA VAL A 121 13.27 1.21 3.33
C VAL A 121 14.29 0.37 4.08
N ARG A 122 14.36 0.58 5.39
CA ARG A 122 15.14 -0.28 6.29
C ARG A 122 14.21 -1.16 7.10
N VAL A 123 14.41 -2.47 7.02
CA VAL A 123 13.67 -3.45 7.81
C VAL A 123 14.06 -3.33 9.27
N VAL A 124 13.06 -3.22 10.16
CA VAL A 124 13.25 -3.05 11.60
C VAL A 124 13.06 -4.39 12.31
N ALA A 125 13.89 -4.64 13.32
CA ALA A 125 13.73 -5.80 14.19
C ALA A 125 12.39 -5.72 14.94
N SER A 126 11.59 -6.78 14.82
CA SER A 126 10.32 -6.90 15.53
C SER A 126 9.98 -8.37 15.76
N ASP A 127 9.16 -8.64 16.79
CA ASP A 127 8.64 -9.98 17.06
C ASP A 127 7.61 -10.45 16.02
N ASN A 128 7.24 -9.58 15.08
CA ASN A 128 6.34 -9.92 14.01
C ASN A 128 7.06 -10.78 12.94
N PRO A 129 6.49 -11.94 12.55
CA PRO A 129 7.16 -12.87 11.67
C PRO A 129 7.13 -12.47 10.19
N ILE A 130 6.49 -11.36 9.78
CA ILE A 130 6.39 -10.98 8.37
C ILE A 130 7.80 -10.76 7.78
N PHE A 131 8.71 -10.09 8.49
CA PHE A 131 10.07 -9.79 8.01
C PHE A 131 11.18 -10.56 8.73
N ALA A 132 10.83 -11.60 9.49
CA ALA A 132 11.83 -12.41 10.20
C ALA A 132 12.92 -12.94 9.24
N GLY A 133 14.17 -12.71 9.63
CA GLY A 133 15.39 -13.04 8.88
C GLY A 133 16.00 -11.91 8.05
N TRP A 134 15.36 -10.73 8.00
CA TRP A 134 15.76 -9.61 7.12
C TRP A 134 16.02 -8.31 7.88
N TYR A 135 16.10 -8.37 9.22
CA TYR A 135 16.26 -7.18 10.05
C TYR A 135 17.57 -6.45 9.78
N GLY A 136 17.50 -5.11 9.70
CA GLY A 136 18.62 -4.25 9.37
C GLY A 136 18.88 -4.11 7.87
N GLU A 137 18.26 -4.94 7.02
CA GLU A 137 18.44 -4.84 5.58
C GLU A 137 17.80 -3.56 5.02
N ARG A 138 18.51 -2.91 4.09
CA ARG A 138 17.96 -1.88 3.22
C ARG A 138 17.43 -2.50 1.94
N ARG A 139 16.21 -2.14 1.57
CA ARG A 139 15.53 -2.67 0.40
C ARG A 139 14.87 -1.54 -0.38
N SER A 140 15.19 -1.48 -1.66
CA SER A 140 14.52 -0.57 -2.59
C SER A 140 13.06 -0.97 -2.76
N MET A 141 12.16 0.00 -2.66
CA MET A 141 10.73 -0.17 -2.91
C MET A 141 10.24 0.87 -3.91
N ARG A 142 9.30 0.48 -4.76
CA ARG A 142 8.68 1.44 -5.69
C ARG A 142 7.83 2.42 -4.88
N TYR A 143 8.07 3.70 -5.06
CA TYR A 143 7.39 4.76 -4.32
C TYR A 143 6.50 5.58 -5.23
N GLY A 144 5.22 5.73 -4.87
CA GLY A 144 4.24 6.43 -5.68
C GLY A 144 3.38 7.36 -4.85
N GLY A 145 3.97 8.04 -3.85
CA GLY A 145 3.22 8.88 -2.90
C GLY A 145 2.40 8.06 -1.91
N GLY A 146 3.05 7.08 -1.30
CA GLY A 146 2.45 6.31 -0.20
C GLY A 146 2.86 6.89 1.15
N PRO A 147 2.06 6.68 2.21
CA PRO A 147 2.25 7.38 3.47
C PRO A 147 3.52 6.98 4.22
N GLY A 148 4.09 7.96 4.93
CA GLY A 148 4.77 7.73 6.19
C GLY A 148 3.76 7.49 7.31
N MET A 149 4.00 6.52 8.18
CA MET A 149 3.10 6.19 9.29
C MET A 149 3.76 6.47 10.64
N ILE A 150 2.97 7.02 11.56
CA ILE A 150 3.42 7.44 12.90
C ILE A 150 2.40 6.95 13.92
N PRO A 151 2.80 6.44 15.10
CA PRO A 151 1.86 6.10 16.16
C PRO A 151 0.94 7.27 16.50
N ALA A 152 -0.38 7.06 16.47
CA ALA A 152 -1.35 8.14 16.69
C ALA A 152 -1.63 8.40 18.18
N GLY A 153 -1.43 7.39 19.05
CA GLY A 153 -1.72 7.51 20.48
C GLY A 153 -3.19 7.76 20.81
N VAL A 154 -4.09 7.50 19.85
CA VAL A 154 -5.54 7.67 20.02
C VAL A 154 -6.06 6.55 20.91
N GLN A 155 -6.95 6.89 21.85
CA GLN A 155 -7.67 5.89 22.65
C GLN A 155 -8.58 5.07 21.72
N CYS A 156 -8.23 3.81 21.52
CA CYS A 156 -8.98 2.85 20.72
C CYS A 156 -8.95 1.50 21.44
N SER A 157 -10.07 1.10 22.04
CA SER A 157 -10.16 -0.13 22.85
C SER A 157 -9.97 -1.41 22.04
N GLU A 158 -10.28 -1.37 20.74
CA GLU A 158 -10.15 -2.50 19.83
C GLU A 158 -8.76 -2.56 19.17
N CYS A 159 -7.97 -1.48 19.23
CA CYS A 159 -6.68 -1.41 18.55
C CYS A 159 -5.58 -2.06 19.38
N GLY A 160 -4.83 -2.97 18.75
CA GLY A 160 -3.60 -3.52 19.30
C GLY A 160 -2.40 -2.58 19.21
N PRO A 161 -1.24 -3.03 19.72
CA PRO A 161 0.01 -2.28 19.60
C PRO A 161 0.45 -2.16 18.14
N VAL A 162 0.95 -0.99 17.77
CA VAL A 162 1.58 -0.75 16.46
C VAL A 162 3.02 -1.25 16.50
N VAL A 163 3.32 -2.24 15.66
CA VAL A 163 4.65 -2.84 15.50
C VAL A 163 5.25 -2.35 14.19
N PRO A 164 6.34 -1.56 14.19
CA PRO A 164 7.02 -1.17 12.97
C PRO A 164 7.73 -2.36 12.33
N LEU A 165 7.53 -2.55 11.03
CA LEU A 165 8.19 -3.58 10.23
C LEU A 165 9.33 -2.98 9.38
N ALA A 166 9.12 -1.79 8.83
CA ALA A 166 10.14 -1.05 8.09
C ALA A 166 9.96 0.46 8.28
N VAL A 167 11.05 1.20 8.09
CA VAL A 167 11.08 2.68 8.05
C VAL A 167 11.59 3.16 6.70
N TYR A 168 11.11 4.31 6.23
CA TYR A 168 11.76 4.97 5.09
C TYR A 168 13.19 5.33 5.48
N ALA A 169 14.16 4.85 4.70
CA ALA A 169 15.57 5.09 4.93
C ALA A 169 16.10 6.30 4.13
N GLU A 170 15.27 6.81 3.22
CA GLU A 170 15.56 7.91 2.31
C GLU A 170 14.32 8.78 2.19
N GLU A 171 14.53 10.04 1.82
CA GLU A 171 13.48 10.98 1.50
C GLU A 171 13.23 10.97 -0.03
N PRO A 172 12.00 10.75 -0.52
CA PRO A 172 11.70 10.76 -1.95
C PRO A 172 12.23 11.98 -2.70
N MET A 173 12.12 13.19 -2.11
CA MET A 173 12.64 14.42 -2.73
C MET A 173 14.17 14.46 -2.92
N GLU A 174 14.92 13.70 -2.12
CA GLU A 174 16.37 13.58 -2.27
C GLU A 174 16.75 12.54 -3.33
N VAL A 175 15.96 11.46 -3.44
CA VAL A 175 16.19 10.39 -4.43
C VAL A 175 15.74 10.80 -5.83
N ALA A 176 14.62 11.50 -5.92
CA ALA A 176 13.98 11.89 -7.18
C ALA A 176 13.44 13.32 -7.10
N PRO A 177 14.30 14.36 -7.17
CA PRO A 177 13.86 15.75 -7.11
C PRO A 177 12.83 16.08 -8.19
N LEU A 178 11.63 16.51 -7.77
CA LEU A 178 10.56 16.94 -8.66
C LEU A 178 10.25 18.43 -8.46
N HIS A 179 9.67 19.06 -9.47
CA HIS A 179 9.34 20.48 -9.42
C HIS A 179 7.87 20.77 -9.73
N PHE A 180 7.36 21.83 -9.12
CA PHE A 180 6.22 22.55 -9.64
C PHE A 180 6.68 23.47 -10.76
N TRP A 181 5.96 23.47 -11.85
CA TRP A 181 6.30 24.24 -13.05
C TRP A 181 5.22 25.28 -13.34
N ARG A 182 5.62 26.43 -13.87
CA ARG A 182 4.69 27.46 -14.33
C ARG A 182 5.09 28.01 -15.69
N TRP A 183 4.12 28.50 -16.44
CA TRP A 183 4.35 29.13 -17.75
C TRP A 183 4.48 30.65 -17.62
N ARG A 184 5.60 31.21 -18.05
CA ARG A 184 5.84 32.66 -18.17
C ARG A 184 6.66 33.01 -19.42
N GLY A 185 6.07 32.82 -20.61
CA GLY A 185 6.81 32.98 -21.88
C GLY A 185 7.79 31.84 -22.18
N GLY A 186 7.74 30.80 -21.36
CA GLY A 186 8.55 29.59 -21.33
C GLY A 186 8.21 28.82 -20.05
N TRP A 187 8.59 27.55 -20.00
CA TRP A 187 8.42 26.74 -18.78
C TRP A 187 9.56 27.03 -17.81
N GLU A 188 9.22 27.43 -16.59
CA GLU A 188 10.19 27.65 -15.51
C GLU A 188 9.79 26.88 -14.24
N MET A 189 10.81 26.44 -13.49
CA MET A 189 10.63 25.84 -12.18
C MET A 189 10.07 26.89 -11.22
N ALA A 190 8.89 26.64 -10.69
CA ALA A 190 8.18 27.53 -9.78
C ALA A 190 8.55 27.25 -8.32
N ALA A 191 8.71 25.97 -7.96
CA ALA A 191 9.07 25.51 -6.63
C ALA A 191 9.53 24.05 -6.69
N ASN A 192 10.25 23.60 -5.67
CA ASN A 192 10.56 22.18 -5.48
C ASN A 192 9.36 21.49 -4.83
N VAL A 193 9.12 20.23 -5.20
CA VAL A 193 8.30 19.33 -4.39
C VAL A 193 9.13 18.93 -3.18
N THR A 194 8.59 19.13 -1.98
CA THR A 194 9.18 18.66 -0.74
C THR A 194 8.41 17.45 -0.23
N THR A 195 9.07 16.59 0.54
CA THR A 195 8.46 15.47 1.27
C THR A 195 9.16 15.35 2.63
N ASP A 196 8.50 14.73 3.60
CA ASP A 196 9.04 14.55 4.97
C ASP A 196 8.72 13.17 5.57
N VAL A 197 8.92 12.09 4.81
CA VAL A 197 8.61 10.71 5.25
C VAL A 197 9.83 9.93 5.75
N ALA A 198 11.06 10.41 5.56
CA ALA A 198 12.26 9.72 6.01
C ALA A 198 12.26 9.49 7.53
N GLY A 199 12.54 8.25 7.94
CA GLY A 199 12.49 7.82 9.35
C GLY A 199 11.10 7.44 9.84
N GLU A 200 10.02 7.79 9.15
CA GLU A 200 8.66 7.35 9.47
C GLU A 200 8.45 5.88 9.06
N TYR A 201 7.41 5.24 9.61
CA TYR A 201 7.16 3.83 9.34
C TYR A 201 6.68 3.66 7.89
N ALA A 202 7.44 2.90 7.10
CA ALA A 202 7.07 2.49 5.75
C ALA A 202 6.19 1.24 5.75
N ALA A 203 6.27 0.41 6.79
CA ALA A 203 5.39 -0.73 6.98
C ALA A 203 5.13 -1.00 8.46
N VAL A 204 3.91 -1.38 8.81
CA VAL A 204 3.50 -1.69 10.20
C VAL A 204 2.62 -2.92 10.26
N ALA A 205 2.63 -3.58 11.41
CA ALA A 205 1.66 -4.59 11.82
C ALA A 205 0.92 -4.14 13.08
N SER A 206 -0.36 -4.48 13.20
CA SER A 206 -1.22 -4.18 14.35
C SER A 206 -2.37 -5.21 14.42
N THR A 207 -3.24 -5.08 15.40
CA THR A 207 -4.53 -5.77 15.45
C THR A 207 -5.69 -4.80 15.60
N TYR A 208 -6.89 -5.25 15.24
CA TYR A 208 -8.15 -4.56 15.50
C TYR A 208 -9.23 -5.59 15.82
N GLY A 209 -9.76 -5.57 17.04
CA GLY A 209 -10.52 -6.69 17.60
C GLY A 209 -9.69 -7.97 17.55
N ASP A 210 -10.26 -9.05 17.03
CA ASP A 210 -9.57 -10.33 16.84
C ASP A 210 -8.75 -10.40 15.53
N GLY A 211 -8.85 -9.39 14.67
CA GLY A 211 -8.21 -9.35 13.36
C GLY A 211 -6.80 -8.80 13.36
N ARG A 212 -6.02 -9.22 12.35
CA ARG A 212 -4.63 -8.79 12.12
C ARG A 212 -4.56 -7.80 10.95
N VAL A 213 -3.82 -6.71 11.15
CA VAL A 213 -3.73 -5.59 10.19
C VAL A 213 -2.27 -5.37 9.81
N ALA A 214 -1.94 -5.43 8.52
CA ALA A 214 -0.60 -5.13 8.00
C ALA A 214 -0.69 -4.02 6.93
N LEU A 215 0.09 -2.96 7.10
CA LEU A 215 0.05 -1.79 6.22
C LEU A 215 1.42 -1.52 5.60
N PHE A 216 1.41 -1.08 4.35
CA PHE A 216 2.58 -0.70 3.57
C PHE A 216 2.34 0.69 2.95
N GLY A 217 3.21 1.64 3.25
CA GLY A 217 3.27 2.93 2.55
C GLY A 217 3.68 2.76 1.08
N PRO A 218 4.88 2.26 0.80
CA PRO A 218 5.37 2.06 -0.57
C PRO A 218 4.74 0.81 -1.22
N HIS A 219 5.14 0.51 -2.47
CA HIS A 219 4.57 -0.56 -3.27
C HIS A 219 5.48 -1.80 -3.40
N PRO A 220 5.50 -2.72 -2.42
CA PRO A 220 6.26 -3.98 -2.51
C PRO A 220 5.71 -4.96 -3.58
N GLU A 221 4.49 -4.74 -4.08
CA GLU A 221 3.87 -5.42 -5.23
C GLU A 221 4.34 -4.88 -6.58
N LYS A 222 5.17 -3.84 -6.64
CA LYS A 222 5.70 -3.35 -7.91
C LYS A 222 7.18 -3.71 -8.01
N PRO A 223 7.66 -4.13 -9.20
CA PRO A 223 9.10 -4.20 -9.44
C PRO A 223 9.72 -2.82 -9.21
N THR A 224 10.84 -2.77 -8.50
CA THR A 224 11.54 -1.53 -8.18
C THR A 224 12.71 -1.32 -9.14
N TRP A 225 13.37 -0.17 -9.07
CA TRP A 225 14.55 0.13 -9.86
C TRP A 225 15.84 0.01 -9.04
N PHE A 226 16.92 -0.38 -9.70
CA PHE A 226 18.28 -0.27 -9.21
C PHE A 226 19.07 0.71 -10.09
N GLY A 227 19.65 1.74 -9.47
CA GLY A 227 20.25 2.86 -10.18
C GLY A 227 19.22 3.68 -10.96
N GLY A 228 19.71 4.51 -11.87
CA GLY A 228 18.89 5.43 -12.67
C GLY A 228 18.73 6.81 -12.03
N HIS A 229 17.94 7.66 -12.66
CA HIS A 229 17.67 9.03 -12.23
C HIS A 229 16.29 9.50 -12.69
N VAL A 230 15.81 10.59 -12.10
CA VAL A 230 14.55 11.22 -12.47
C VAL A 230 14.71 12.15 -13.67
N GLU A 231 13.75 12.12 -14.59
CA GLU A 231 13.67 13.03 -15.73
C GLU A 231 12.27 13.62 -15.82
N GLU A 232 12.14 14.95 -15.73
CA GLU A 232 10.87 15.67 -15.89
C GLU A 232 10.71 16.15 -17.33
N PHE A 233 9.51 16.01 -17.88
CA PHE A 233 9.19 16.50 -19.22
C PHE A 233 7.76 17.01 -19.32
N PRO A 234 7.54 18.06 -20.14
CA PRO A 234 6.21 18.57 -20.41
C PRO A 234 5.46 17.63 -21.36
N VAL A 235 4.20 17.34 -21.06
CA VAL A 235 3.47 16.26 -21.79
C VAL A 235 2.27 16.76 -22.56
N ARG A 236 1.59 17.83 -22.10
CA ARG A 236 0.32 18.28 -22.73
C ARG A 236 0.09 19.79 -22.64
N PRO A 237 0.38 20.56 -23.70
CA PRO A 237 0.10 22.00 -23.71
C PRO A 237 -1.40 22.38 -23.71
N ARG A 238 -2.32 21.41 -23.91
CA ARG A 238 -3.74 21.69 -24.25
C ARG A 238 -4.80 20.87 -23.47
N LEU A 239 -4.43 20.08 -22.45
CA LEU A 239 -5.37 19.19 -21.75
C LEU A 239 -5.32 19.40 -20.22
N GLY A 240 -6.12 20.35 -19.73
CA GLY A 240 -6.57 20.45 -18.33
C GLY A 240 -5.50 20.72 -17.25
N PRO A 241 -5.90 21.15 -16.05
CA PRO A 241 -4.98 21.64 -15.01
C PRO A 241 -4.11 20.57 -14.34
N PHE A 242 -4.31 19.26 -14.61
CA PHE A 242 -3.74 18.18 -13.81
C PHE A 242 -2.49 17.50 -14.39
N THR A 243 -2.08 17.73 -15.64
CA THR A 243 -0.88 17.08 -16.21
C THR A 243 -0.13 17.95 -17.20
N TRP A 244 0.59 18.94 -16.68
CA TRP A 244 1.52 19.73 -17.50
C TRP A 244 2.89 19.07 -17.62
N PHE A 245 3.36 18.45 -16.52
CA PHE A 245 4.64 17.75 -16.42
C PHE A 245 4.42 16.37 -15.84
N ILE A 246 5.10 15.39 -16.42
CA ILE A 246 5.29 14.08 -15.81
C ILE A 246 6.78 13.83 -15.65
N TYR A 247 7.11 12.83 -14.85
CA TYR A 247 8.47 12.33 -14.73
C TYR A 247 8.56 10.85 -15.10
N ASN A 248 9.73 10.49 -15.59
CA ASN A 248 10.20 9.11 -15.69
C ASN A 248 11.29 8.89 -14.65
N TRP A 249 11.43 7.63 -14.25
CA TRP A 249 12.68 7.08 -13.79
C TRP A 249 13.40 6.47 -15.00
N SER A 250 14.56 7.01 -15.34
CA SER A 250 15.33 6.65 -16.53
C SER A 250 16.61 5.93 -16.13
N ASP A 251 17.15 5.12 -17.04
CA ASP A 251 18.42 4.38 -16.90
C ASP A 251 18.55 3.43 -15.68
N GLY A 252 17.43 3.16 -14.99
CA GLY A 252 17.36 2.16 -13.93
C GLY A 252 17.22 0.74 -14.47
N VAL A 253 17.78 -0.22 -13.75
CA VAL A 253 17.55 -1.65 -14.01
C VAL A 253 16.37 -2.13 -13.18
N LEU A 254 15.31 -2.60 -13.84
CA LEU A 254 14.13 -3.08 -13.15
C LEU A 254 14.42 -4.40 -12.41
N SER A 255 13.97 -4.51 -11.17
CA SER A 255 14.08 -5.72 -10.37
C SER A 255 13.23 -6.85 -10.96
N SER A 256 13.52 -8.09 -10.57
CA SER A 256 12.55 -9.18 -10.74
C SER A 256 11.22 -8.79 -10.07
N PRO A 257 10.05 -9.14 -10.66
CA PRO A 257 8.78 -8.99 -9.97
C PRO A 257 8.82 -9.65 -8.58
N SER A 258 9.45 -10.81 -8.43
CA SER A 258 9.49 -11.50 -7.13
C SER A 258 10.31 -10.82 -6.02
N TYR A 259 11.06 -9.75 -6.32
CA TYR A 259 12.04 -9.14 -5.40
C TYR A 259 11.43 -8.78 -4.04
N ASN A 260 10.31 -8.04 -4.01
CA ASN A 260 9.63 -7.67 -2.76
C ASN A 260 8.32 -8.42 -2.50
N TRP A 261 7.85 -9.22 -3.46
CA TRP A 261 6.53 -9.87 -3.37
C TRP A 261 6.38 -10.84 -2.20
N TRP A 262 7.49 -11.36 -1.69
CA TRP A 262 7.50 -12.19 -0.48
C TRP A 262 6.93 -11.44 0.74
N MET A 263 7.09 -10.12 0.82
CA MET A 263 6.60 -9.30 1.93
C MET A 263 5.08 -9.36 2.02
N LEU A 264 4.39 -9.17 0.89
CA LEU A 264 2.94 -9.22 0.83
C LEU A 264 2.41 -10.64 1.03
N ARG A 265 3.10 -11.67 0.52
CA ARG A 265 2.74 -13.06 0.82
C ARG A 265 2.74 -13.34 2.31
N ARG A 266 3.81 -12.91 2.99
CA ARG A 266 3.98 -13.11 4.43
C ARG A 266 2.97 -12.26 5.23
N ALA A 267 2.68 -11.03 4.78
CA ALA A 267 1.65 -10.19 5.39
C ALA A 267 0.25 -10.79 5.27
N VAL A 268 -0.14 -11.26 4.09
CA VAL A 268 -1.44 -11.94 3.88
C VAL A 268 -1.50 -13.23 4.69
N ALA A 269 -0.44 -14.05 4.68
CA ALA A 269 -0.39 -15.27 5.47
C ALA A 269 -0.51 -14.98 6.98
N TRP A 270 0.20 -13.97 7.47
CA TRP A 270 0.11 -13.53 8.86
C TRP A 270 -1.30 -13.03 9.20
N ALA A 271 -1.89 -12.19 8.33
CA ALA A 271 -3.22 -11.63 8.52
C ALA A 271 -4.33 -12.71 8.51
N ALA A 272 -4.13 -13.79 7.74
CA ALA A 272 -5.03 -14.95 7.66
C ALA A 272 -4.84 -15.99 8.78
N ASP A 273 -3.95 -15.73 9.75
CA ASP A 273 -3.45 -16.73 10.71
C ASP A 273 -2.96 -18.04 10.05
N GLY A 274 -2.28 -17.88 8.92
CA GLY A 274 -1.74 -18.96 8.10
C GLY A 274 -0.28 -19.29 8.40
N VAL A 275 0.18 -20.39 7.80
CA VAL A 275 1.60 -20.79 7.83
C VAL A 275 2.44 -19.78 7.05
N MET A 276 3.52 -19.31 7.67
CA MET A 276 4.40 -18.31 7.08
C MET A 276 5.12 -18.87 5.83
N PRO A 277 4.95 -18.26 4.64
CA PRO A 277 5.64 -18.71 3.44
C PRO A 277 7.13 -18.33 3.47
N PRO A 278 8.00 -19.08 2.75
CA PRO A 278 9.42 -18.75 2.64
C PRO A 278 9.63 -17.47 1.84
N VAL A 279 10.75 -16.79 2.10
CA VAL A 279 11.12 -15.53 1.42
C VAL A 279 11.65 -15.77 0.01
N SER A 280 12.34 -16.89 -0.22
CA SER A 280 13.09 -17.20 -1.44
C SER A 280 12.27 -17.82 -2.58
N ALA A 281 10.94 -17.89 -2.47
CA ALA A 281 10.13 -18.47 -3.54
C ALA A 281 10.14 -17.54 -4.77
N ALA A 282 11.12 -17.79 -5.65
CA ALA A 282 11.28 -17.20 -6.97
C ALA A 282 10.03 -17.47 -7.79
N SER A 283 9.44 -16.42 -8.34
CA SER A 283 8.39 -16.56 -9.32
C SER A 283 8.82 -15.97 -10.64
N ARG A 284 9.00 -16.85 -11.63
CA ARG A 284 9.04 -16.48 -13.05
C ARG A 284 7.65 -16.01 -13.51
N GLY A 285 7.20 -14.85 -13.04
CA GLY A 285 5.93 -14.21 -13.45
C GLY A 285 4.67 -14.69 -12.72
N TRP A 286 4.80 -15.44 -11.61
CA TRP A 286 3.61 -15.92 -10.87
C TRP A 286 3.81 -16.08 -9.37
N LEU A 287 3.04 -15.38 -8.53
CA LEU A 287 2.97 -15.66 -7.09
C LEU A 287 2.76 -17.16 -6.88
N SER A 288 3.57 -17.82 -6.07
CA SER A 288 3.37 -19.23 -5.71
C SER A 288 3.54 -19.47 -4.22
N VAL A 289 2.76 -20.42 -3.70
CA VAL A 289 2.79 -20.89 -2.32
C VAL A 289 2.80 -22.42 -2.37
N HIS A 290 3.82 -23.04 -1.75
CA HIS A 290 4.07 -24.49 -1.80
C HIS A 290 4.09 -25.10 -3.22
N GLY A 291 4.74 -24.42 -4.18
CA GLY A 291 4.88 -24.91 -5.55
C GLY A 291 3.62 -24.78 -6.41
N ARG A 292 2.57 -24.11 -5.93
CA ARG A 292 1.34 -23.83 -6.68
C ARG A 292 1.19 -22.35 -6.93
N VAL A 293 0.87 -21.99 -8.17
CA VAL A 293 0.66 -20.61 -8.61
C VAL A 293 -0.62 -20.05 -7.96
N VAL A 294 -0.46 -18.97 -7.21
CA VAL A 294 -1.47 -18.14 -6.54
C VAL A 294 -1.86 -16.93 -7.38
N LEU A 295 -0.98 -16.41 -8.25
CA LEU A 295 -1.28 -15.19 -9.04
C LEU A 295 -0.38 -15.05 -10.26
N PRO A 296 -0.90 -14.93 -11.50
CA PRO A 296 -0.15 -14.47 -12.67
C PRO A 296 0.14 -12.97 -12.61
N LEU A 297 1.34 -12.53 -12.99
CA LEU A 297 1.64 -11.11 -13.25
C LEU A 297 2.47 -10.97 -14.54
N PRO A 298 2.14 -10.07 -15.49
CA PRO A 298 0.91 -9.27 -15.66
C PRO A 298 0.25 -9.42 -17.05
N SER A 299 -1.06 -9.67 -17.07
CA SER A 299 -2.06 -9.03 -17.93
C SER A 299 -3.43 -9.51 -17.45
N ASP A 300 -4.27 -8.59 -17.00
CA ASP A 300 -5.64 -8.79 -16.51
C ASP A 300 -5.80 -9.51 -15.16
N VAL A 301 -6.02 -8.68 -14.13
CA VAL A 301 -6.32 -9.08 -12.77
C VAL A 301 -7.68 -9.80 -12.72
N ALA A 302 -7.65 -11.12 -12.51
CA ALA A 302 -8.77 -11.90 -12.01
C ALA A 302 -8.25 -12.95 -11.02
N VAL A 303 -8.98 -13.15 -9.95
CA VAL A 303 -8.51 -13.65 -8.67
C VAL A 303 -9.71 -14.49 -8.18
N GLY A 304 -9.56 -15.83 -8.03
CA GLY A 304 -10.64 -16.79 -7.67
C GLY A 304 -10.30 -17.82 -6.53
N CYS A 305 -11.34 -18.46 -5.95
CA CYS A 305 -11.48 -19.26 -4.68
C CYS A 305 -11.23 -20.81 -4.76
N ALA A 306 -10.95 -21.53 -3.63
CA ALA A 306 -11.21 -22.98 -3.41
C ALA A 306 -11.02 -23.48 -1.94
N ARG A 307 -12.07 -24.10 -1.37
CA ARG A 307 -12.06 -25.01 -0.19
C ARG A 307 -11.64 -26.44 -0.59
N GLN A 308 -11.02 -27.20 0.33
CA GLN A 308 -11.00 -28.68 0.40
C GLN A 308 -11.08 -29.07 1.89
N GLY A 309 -11.78 -30.10 2.35
CA GLY A 309 -12.60 -31.15 1.75
C GLY A 309 -13.21 -32.02 2.89
N ARG A 310 -13.98 -33.05 2.56
CA ARG A 310 -14.21 -34.22 3.44
C ARG A 310 -14.34 -35.48 2.60
N GLU A 311 -13.58 -36.50 2.99
CA GLU A 311 -13.82 -37.90 2.62
C GLU A 311 -15.10 -38.40 3.32
N ARG A 312 -16.04 -38.92 2.53
CA ARG A 312 -16.53 -40.31 2.55
C ARG A 312 -17.02 -40.66 1.15
#